data_AF-A0A4P7GMQ5-F1
#
_entry.id   AF-A0A4P7GMQ5-F1
#
_cell.length_a   1.000
_cell.length_b   1.000
_cell.length_c   1.000
_cell.angle_alpha   90.00
_cell.angle_beta   90.00
_cell.angle_gamma   90.00
#
_symmetry.space_group_name_H-M   'P 1'
#
loop_
_entity.id
_entity.type
_entity.pdbx_description
1 polymer ?
#
loop_
_entity_poly.entity_id
_entity_poly.type
_entity_poly.pdbx_seq_one_letter_code
_entity_poly.pdbx_strand_id
1 'polypeptide(L)'
;MTERPSIPQRLETDHESVERDLFKLVLTIIELVRQLMEKQALRRVDEGDLSDEQIEGLGLGLMHLERAMEELKARYDLTTEDLDIDLGPLGSLLSS
;
A
#
# COMPACT_ATOMS: atom_id res chain seq x y z
N MET A 1 -38.04 13.74 5.38
CA MET A 1 -37.01 13.50 6.41
C MET A 1 -35.71 13.32 5.67
N THR A 2 -34.78 14.26 5.79
CA THR A 2 -33.49 14.25 5.09
C THR A 2 -32.49 13.48 5.96
N GLU A 3 -32.06 12.31 5.51
CA GLU A 3 -30.93 11.60 6.14
C GLU A 3 -29.68 12.47 6.01
N ARG A 4 -29.13 12.87 7.16
CA ARG A 4 -27.82 13.53 7.22
C ARG A 4 -26.77 12.42 7.05
N PRO A 5 -25.78 12.58 6.16
CA PRO A 5 -24.66 11.64 6.13
C PRO A 5 -23.95 11.73 7.48
N SER A 6 -23.95 10.61 8.20
CA SER A 6 -23.15 10.43 9.41
C SER A 6 -21.69 10.60 9.01
N ILE A 7 -21.10 11.74 9.36
CA ILE A 7 -19.65 11.92 9.30
C ILE A 7 -19.06 10.80 10.18
N PRO A 8 -18.11 9.98 9.67
CA PRO A 8 -17.50 8.94 10.47
C PRO A 8 -17.02 9.56 11.77
N GLN A 9 -17.51 9.00 12.85
CA GLN A 9 -17.25 9.37 14.22
C GLN A 9 -15.76 9.66 14.35
N ARG A 10 -15.42 10.91 14.70
CA ARG A 10 -14.08 11.38 15.03
C ARG A 10 -13.31 10.23 15.67
N LEU A 11 -12.13 9.93 15.12
CA LEU A 11 -11.03 9.17 15.71
C LEU A 11 -11.03 9.33 17.26
N GLU A 12 -11.85 8.53 17.96
CA GLU A 12 -11.70 8.23 19.37
C GLU A 12 -10.67 7.10 19.44
N THR A 13 -9.48 7.42 18.96
CA THR A 13 -8.38 6.49 18.87
C THR A 13 -7.54 6.70 20.12
N ASP A 14 -7.56 5.69 20.98
CA ASP A 14 -6.53 5.43 21.97
C ASP A 14 -5.14 5.66 21.35
N HIS A 15 -4.17 6.21 22.09
CA HIS A 15 -2.91 6.66 21.51
C HIS A 15 -2.17 5.55 20.74
N GLU A 16 -2.26 4.30 21.22
CA GLU A 16 -1.74 3.11 20.54
C GLU A 16 -2.47 2.79 19.23
N SER A 17 -3.77 3.07 19.15
CA SER A 17 -4.55 2.87 17.92
C SER A 17 -4.29 3.92 16.85
N VAL A 18 -4.04 5.19 17.23
CA VAL A 18 -3.62 6.24 16.27
C VAL A 18 -2.30 5.86 15.60
N GLU A 19 -1.34 5.38 16.39
CA GLU A 19 -0.03 4.99 15.89
C GLU A 19 -0.18 3.84 14.89
N ARG A 20 -0.92 2.79 15.24
CA ARG A 20 -1.19 1.65 14.34
C ARG A 20 -1.90 2.07 13.05
N ASP A 21 -2.91 2.93 13.15
CA ASP A 21 -3.67 3.42 11.98
C ASP A 21 -2.82 4.30 11.06
N LEU A 22 -1.93 5.13 11.62
CA LEU A 22 -0.98 5.92 10.84
C LEU A 22 0.06 5.02 10.15
N PHE A 23 0.58 4.01 10.86
CA PHE A 23 1.48 3.02 10.24
C PHE A 23 0.79 2.27 9.11
N LYS A 24 -0.45 1.85 9.31
CA LYS A 24 -1.28 1.22 8.29
C LYS A 24 -1.41 2.11 7.05
N LEU A 25 -1.70 3.39 7.20
CA LEU A 25 -1.77 4.34 6.09
C LEU A 25 -0.43 4.48 5.34
N VAL A 26 0.67 4.62 6.07
CA VAL A 26 2.02 4.72 5.47
C VAL A 26 2.37 3.45 4.71
N LEU A 27 2.13 2.27 5.29
CA LEU A 27 2.36 0.98 4.63
C LEU A 27 1.48 0.81 3.39
N THR A 28 0.24 1.29 3.44
CA THR A 28 -0.66 1.29 2.28
C THR A 28 -0.10 2.15 1.14
N ILE A 29 0.43 3.34 1.44
CA ILE A 29 1.04 4.21 0.43
C ILE A 29 2.29 3.56 -0.18
N ILE A 30 3.13 2.94 0.65
CA ILE A 30 4.32 2.23 0.18
C ILE A 30 3.92 1.07 -0.74
N GLU A 31 2.90 0.30 -0.35
CA GLU A 31 2.38 -0.82 -1.13
C GLU A 31 1.81 -0.36 -2.49
N LEU A 32 1.05 0.74 -2.51
CA LEU A 32 0.56 1.33 -3.75
C LEU A 32 1.71 1.75 -4.68
N VAL A 33 2.76 2.37 -4.13
CA VAL A 33 3.95 2.74 -4.91
C VAL A 33 4.67 1.49 -5.42
N ARG A 34 4.78 0.42 -4.63
CA ARG A 34 5.36 -0.86 -5.05
C ARG A 34 4.61 -1.44 -6.26
N GLN A 35 3.28 -1.53 -6.18
CA GLN A 35 2.43 -2.03 -7.27
C GLN A 35 2.56 -1.17 -8.54
N LEU A 36 2.58 0.16 -8.38
CA LEU A 36 2.78 1.07 -9.50
C LEU A 36 4.14 0.86 -10.15
N MET A 37 5.20 0.73 -9.36
CA MET A 37 6.55 0.48 -9.86
C MET A 37 6.64 -0.86 -10.59
N GLU A 38 6.03 -1.92 -10.05
CA GLU A 38 5.95 -3.24 -10.69
C GLU A 38 5.24 -3.17 -12.05
N LYS A 39 4.10 -2.48 -12.12
CA LYS A 39 3.36 -2.29 -13.38
C LYS A 39 4.15 -1.46 -14.40
N GLN A 40 4.91 -0.46 -13.95
CA GLN A 40 5.78 0.32 -14.83
C GLN A 40 7.00 -0.47 -15.29
N ALA A 41 7.55 -1.32 -14.43
CA ALA A 41 8.64 -2.23 -14.76
C ALA A 41 8.24 -3.13 -15.92
N LEU A 42 7.11 -3.84 -15.77
CA LEU A 42 6.58 -4.74 -16.79
C LEU A 42 6.38 -4.01 -18.13
N ARG A 43 5.75 -2.83 -18.10
CA ARG A 43 5.53 -2.03 -19.31
C ARG A 43 6.84 -1.65 -20.00
N ARG A 44 7.84 -1.16 -19.26
CA ARG A 44 9.12 -0.76 -19.86
C ARG A 44 9.94 -1.94 -20.37
N VAL A 45 9.82 -3.11 -19.75
CA VAL A 45 10.40 -4.35 -20.27
C VAL A 45 9.76 -4.72 -21.61
N ASP A 46 8.43 -4.68 -21.70
CA ASP A 46 7.70 -4.97 -22.94
C ASP A 46 8.02 -3.97 -24.06
N GLU A 47 8.24 -2.70 -23.71
CA GLU A 47 8.62 -1.62 -24.64
C GLU A 47 10.12 -1.65 -25.03
N GLY A 48 10.95 -2.45 -24.35
CA GLY A 48 12.41 -2.52 -24.58
C GLY A 48 13.19 -1.32 -24.04
N ASP A 49 12.59 -0.56 -23.13
CA ASP A 49 13.11 0.71 -22.57
C ASP A 49 14.09 0.50 -21.39
N LEU A 50 14.40 -0.75 -21.03
CA LEU A 50 15.33 -1.13 -19.96
C LEU A 50 16.39 -2.11 -20.45
N SER A 51 17.64 -1.91 -20.01
CA SER A 51 18.69 -2.92 -20.18
C SER A 51 18.51 -4.09 -19.21
N ASP A 52 19.07 -5.25 -19.53
CA ASP A 52 19.02 -6.45 -18.68
C ASP A 52 19.50 -6.18 -17.24
N GLU A 53 20.56 -5.37 -17.08
CA GLU A 53 21.09 -4.96 -15.77
C GLU A 53 20.10 -4.08 -14.99
N GLN A 54 19.37 -3.20 -15.68
CA GLN A 54 18.32 -2.38 -15.04
C GLN A 54 17.13 -3.23 -14.62
N ILE A 55 16.77 -4.27 -15.38
CA ILE A 55 15.70 -5.21 -15.04
C ILE A 55 16.08 -5.99 -13.78
N GLU A 56 17.31 -6.53 -13.72
CA GLU A 56 17.80 -7.27 -12.56
C GLU A 56 17.85 -6.39 -11.30
N GLY A 57 18.39 -5.17 -11.41
CA GLY A 57 18.45 -4.21 -10.31
C GLY A 57 17.06 -3.82 -9.79
N LEU A 58 16.09 -3.66 -10.69
CA LEU A 58 14.71 -3.36 -10.33
C LEU A 58 14.04 -4.53 -9.61
N GLY A 59 14.23 -5.76 -10.12
CA GLY A 59 13.75 -6.98 -9.46
C GLY A 59 14.30 -7.13 -8.05
N LEU A 60 15.62 -6.96 -7.87
CA LEU A 60 16.26 -7.00 -6.55
C LEU A 60 15.71 -5.93 -5.60
N GLY A 61 15.53 -4.69 -6.10
CA GLY A 61 14.95 -3.60 -5.32
C GLY A 61 13.53 -3.91 -4.82
N LEU A 62 12.69 -4.46 -5.69
CA LEU A 62 11.31 -4.86 -5.34
C LEU A 62 11.31 -6.00 -4.30
N MET A 63 12.18 -7.00 -4.45
CA MET A 63 12.32 -8.08 -3.45
C MET A 63 12.78 -7.57 -2.08
N HIS A 64 13.69 -6.59 -2.05
CA HIS A 64 14.13 -5.95 -0.81
C HIS A 64 12.99 -5.16 -0.15
N LEU A 65 12.20 -4.44 -0.94
CA LEU A 65 11.05 -3.71 -0.46
C LEU A 65 9.98 -4.66 0.12
N GLU A 66 9.70 -5.78 -0.56
CA GLU A 66 8.75 -6.78 -0.09
C GLU A 66 9.17 -7.38 1.27
N ARG A 67 10.44 -7.72 1.45
CA ARG A 67 10.96 -8.18 2.74
C ARG A 67 10.80 -7.13 3.85
N ALA A 68 11.14 -5.87 3.56
CA ALA A 68 10.98 -4.79 4.54
C ALA A 68 9.50 -4.57 4.91
N MET A 69 8.59 -4.74 3.95
CA MET A 69 7.15 -4.68 4.17
C MET A 69 6.67 -5.83 5.06
N GLU A 70 7.15 -7.05 4.85
CA GLU A 70 6.84 -8.21 5.71
C GLU A 70 7.30 -7.98 7.16
N GLU A 71 8.52 -7.47 7.35
CA GLU A 71 9.06 -7.16 8.68
C GLU A 71 8.25 -6.07 9.41
N LEU A 72 7.84 -5.02 8.70
CA LEU A 72 7.03 -3.94 9.27
C LEU A 72 5.61 -4.40 9.58
N LYS A 73 4.98 -5.15 8.68
CA LYS A 73 3.66 -5.76 8.90
C LYS A 73 3.65 -6.64 10.15
N ALA A 74 4.65 -7.51 10.31
CA ALA A 74 4.77 -8.37 11.49
C ALA A 74 4.94 -7.58 12.80
N ARG A 75 5.66 -6.44 12.77
CA ARG A 75 5.88 -5.60 13.95
C ARG A 75 4.58 -4.95 14.45
N TYR A 76 3.68 -4.58 13.55
CA TYR A 76 2.44 -3.87 13.86
C TYR A 76 1.20 -4.77 13.81
N ASP A 77 1.38 -6.10 13.73
CA ASP A 77 0.31 -7.08 13.62
C ASP A 77 -0.65 -6.76 12.47
N LEU A 78 -0.10 -6.39 11.31
CA LEU A 78 -0.86 -6.03 10.12
C LEU A 78 -0.73 -7.13 9.07
N THR A 79 -1.84 -7.40 8.38
CA THR A 79 -1.90 -8.27 7.21
C THR A 79 -1.83 -7.45 5.93
N THR A 80 -1.73 -8.11 4.78
CA THR A 80 -1.79 -7.40 3.49
C THR A 80 -3.20 -6.85 3.25
N GLU A 81 -4.22 -7.62 3.66
CA GLU A 81 -5.63 -7.27 3.59
C GLU A 81 -5.95 -6.03 4.42
N ASP A 82 -5.25 -5.84 5.54
CA ASP A 82 -5.37 -4.61 6.32
C ASP A 82 -5.00 -3.39 5.47
N LEU A 83 -3.97 -3.47 4.63
CA LEU A 83 -3.54 -2.33 3.82
C LEU A 83 -4.55 -1.92 2.74
N ASP A 84 -5.56 -2.75 2.45
CA ASP A 84 -6.58 -2.42 1.48
C ASP A 84 -7.65 -1.49 2.11
N ILE A 85 -7.39 -0.18 2.03
CA ILE A 85 -8.25 0.84 2.61
C ILE A 85 -9.49 1.05 1.73
N ASP A 86 -10.67 0.89 2.33
CA ASP A 86 -11.95 1.25 1.72
C ASP A 86 -12.12 2.78 1.68
N LEU A 87 -12.19 3.33 0.47
CA LEU A 87 -12.40 4.76 0.22
C LEU A 87 -13.89 5.08 -0.05
N GLY A 88 -14.80 4.14 0.20
CA GLY A 88 -16.24 4.25 0.01
C GLY A 88 -16.61 4.28 -1.47
N PRO A 89 -17.13 5.40 -2.02
CA PRO A 89 -17.57 5.46 -3.42
C PRO A 89 -16.45 5.28 -4.45
N LEU A 90 -15.18 5.40 -4.03
CA LEU A 90 -14.01 5.17 -4.89
C LEU A 90 -13.55 3.71 -4.90
N GLY A 91 -14.17 2.84 -4.10
CA GLY A 91 -13.75 1.45 -3.92
C GLY A 91 -12.54 1.31 -3.00
N SER A 92 -11.87 0.16 -3.08
CA SER A 92 -10.69 -0.15 -2.27
C SER A 92 -9.41 0.32 -2.96
N LEU A 93 -8.43 0.78 -2.19
CA LEU A 93 -7.22 1.42 -2.73
C LEU A 93 -6.25 0.44 -3.41
N LEU A 94 -6.16 -0.82 -2.96
CA LEU A 94 -5.25 -1.84 -3.47
C LEU A 94 -5.94 -2.93 -4.28
N SER A 95 -7.27 -2.95 -4.33
CA SER A 95 -8.06 -3.89 -5.14
C SER A 95 -7.75 -3.76 -6.64
N SER A 96 -6.78 -4.54 -7.11
CA SER A 96 -6.48 -4.83 -8.53
C SER A 96 -6.59 -6.32 -8.79
#